data_AF-A0A935Y499-F1
#
_entry.id   AF-A0A935Y499-F1
#
_cell.length_a   1.000
_cell.length_b   1.000
_cell.length_c   1.000
_cell.angle_alpha   90.00
_cell.angle_beta   90.00
_cell.angle_gamma   90.00
#
_symmetry.space_group_name_H-M   'P 1'
#
loop_
_entity.id
_entity.type
_entity.pdbx_description
1 polymer ?
#
loop_
_entity_poly.entity_id
_entity_poly.type
_entity_poly.pdbx_seq_one_letter_code
_entity_poly.pdbx_strand_id
1 'polypeptide(L)'
;MRRIFAYVILAILHFGCFRPDADSEEVFHYNQQTPITSLDPAFAKSLNHMWAIEHVYNQLLDLDDSMKLVPEIASSWEILDQGLTYQFHLRNDIYFQDDTIFKPQSTRLLTARDVKYSFSGLMDKIWQPRSLSLLSS
;
A
#
# COMPACT_ATOMS: atom_id res chain seq x y z
N MET A 1 -21.60 46.61 -38.87
CA MET A 1 -20.29 46.37 -38.22
C MET A 1 -20.39 45.90 -36.76
N ARG A 2 -21.22 46.52 -35.90
CA ARG A 2 -21.36 46.14 -34.46
C ARG A 2 -21.82 44.70 -34.20
N ARG A 3 -22.70 44.14 -35.04
CA ARG A 3 -23.20 42.75 -34.92
C ARG A 3 -22.17 41.70 -35.32
N ILE A 4 -21.36 41.98 -36.35
CA ILE A 4 -20.28 41.09 -36.82
C ILE A 4 -19.22 40.95 -35.72
N PHE A 5 -18.88 42.06 -35.05
CA PHE A 5 -17.95 42.03 -33.91
C PHE A 5 -18.45 41.17 -32.74
N ALA A 6 -19.77 41.19 -32.48
CA ALA A 6 -20.38 40.34 -31.45
C ALA A 6 -20.32 38.84 -31.81
N TYR A 7 -20.54 38.49 -33.08
CA TYR A 7 -20.42 37.09 -33.53
C TYR A 7 -18.98 36.58 -33.49
N VAL A 8 -18.00 37.43 -33.77
CA VAL A 8 -16.57 37.08 -33.65
C VAL A 8 -16.18 36.84 -32.19
N ILE A 9 -16.63 37.67 -31.26
CA ILE A 9 -16.40 37.47 -29.82
C ILE A 9 -17.08 36.17 -29.32
N LEU A 10 -18.30 35.89 -29.77
CA LEU A 10 -19.02 34.67 -29.41
C LEU A 10 -18.34 33.40 -29.96
N ALA A 11 -17.75 33.47 -31.15
CA ALA A 11 -16.99 32.37 -31.74
C ALA A 11 -15.66 32.12 -31.01
N ILE A 12 -14.97 33.17 -30.56
CA ILE A 12 -13.73 33.06 -29.77
C ILE A 12 -14.02 32.44 -28.39
N LEU A 13 -15.18 32.75 -27.79
CA LEU A 13 -15.61 32.13 -26.53
C LEU A 13 -15.93 30.64 -26.68
N HIS A 14 -16.41 30.19 -27.85
CA HIS A 14 -16.70 28.77 -28.10
C HIS A 14 -15.47 27.91 -28.43
N PHE A 15 -14.40 28.50 -28.99
CA PHE A 15 -13.16 27.76 -29.29
C PHE A 15 -12.18 27.66 -28.10
N GLY A 16 -12.50 28.28 -26.95
CA GLY A 16 -11.59 28.38 -25.80
C GLY A 16 -11.54 27.18 -24.86
N CYS A 17 -12.35 26.14 -25.06
CA CYS A 17 -12.37 24.95 -24.19
C CYS A 17 -12.04 23.68 -24.98
N PHE A 18 -10.79 23.57 -25.41
CA PHE A 18 -10.18 22.28 -25.70
C PHE A 18 -8.91 22.19 -24.85
N ARG A 19 -9.07 21.73 -23.60
CA ARG A 19 -7.95 21.25 -22.82
C ARG A 19 -7.74 19.80 -23.26
N PRO A 20 -6.67 19.45 -23.99
CA PRO A 20 -6.31 18.04 -24.09
C PRO A 20 -6.13 17.54 -22.65
N ASP A 21 -6.74 16.39 -22.32
CA ASP A 21 -6.45 15.71 -21.06
C ASP A 21 -4.93 15.58 -20.99
N ALA A 22 -4.33 16.30 -20.03
CA ALA A 22 -2.94 16.08 -19.71
C ALA A 22 -2.89 14.65 -19.21
N ASP A 23 -2.16 13.79 -19.92
CA ASP A 23 -1.75 12.48 -19.47
C ASP A 23 -0.85 12.72 -18.24
N SER A 24 -1.47 12.97 -17.09
CA SER A 24 -0.81 13.43 -15.88
C SER A 24 -0.46 12.22 -15.02
N GLU A 25 0.51 11.42 -15.48
CA GLU A 25 1.21 10.56 -14.53
C GLU A 25 1.92 11.47 -13.53
N GLU A 26 1.37 11.56 -12.31
CA GLU A 26 2.00 12.27 -11.20
C GLU A 26 3.15 11.41 -10.67
N VAL A 27 4.32 11.56 -11.30
CA VAL A 27 5.51 10.78 -10.93
C VAL A 27 6.26 11.48 -9.79
N PHE A 28 6.38 10.79 -8.65
CA PHE A 28 7.23 11.22 -7.54
C PHE A 28 8.61 10.56 -7.62
N HIS A 29 9.64 11.36 -7.85
CA HIS A 29 11.03 10.92 -7.79
C HIS A 29 11.64 11.23 -6.42
N TYR A 30 12.08 10.20 -5.70
CA TYR A 30 12.80 10.37 -4.44
C TYR A 30 14.21 9.79 -4.53
N ASN A 31 15.16 10.40 -3.81
CA ASN A 31 16.53 9.89 -3.71
C ASN A 31 16.64 8.96 -2.51
N GLN A 32 17.23 7.77 -2.73
CA GLN A 32 17.56 6.84 -1.67
C GLN A 32 19.08 6.69 -1.56
N GLN A 33 19.63 6.91 -0.37
CA GLN A 33 21.08 6.88 -0.16
C GLN A 33 21.66 5.46 -0.22
N THR A 34 20.89 4.47 0.22
CA THR A 34 21.29 3.05 0.28
C THR A 34 20.32 2.19 -0.52
N PRO A 35 20.81 1.19 -1.28
CA PRO A 35 19.94 0.35 -2.09
C PRO A 35 18.98 -0.46 -1.20
N ILE A 36 17.78 -0.70 -1.73
CA ILE A 36 16.82 -1.64 -1.15
C ILE A 36 17.22 -3.03 -1.63
N THR A 37 17.53 -3.92 -0.69
CA THR A 37 18.05 -5.26 -1.00
C THR A 37 16.99 -6.36 -0.91
N SER A 38 15.89 -6.08 -0.21
CA SER A 38 14.75 -6.98 -0.05
C SER A 38 13.48 -6.16 0.12
N LEU A 39 12.34 -6.71 -0.28
CA LEU A 39 11.01 -6.16 0.02
C LEU A 39 10.28 -6.95 1.10
N ASP A 40 10.96 -7.90 1.73
CA ASP A 40 10.36 -8.67 2.81
C ASP A 40 10.44 -7.89 4.14
N PRO A 41 9.29 -7.59 4.78
CA PRO A 41 9.21 -6.83 6.03
C PRO A 41 10.03 -7.42 7.18
N ALA A 42 10.27 -8.73 7.21
CA ALA A 42 11.08 -9.35 8.26
C ALA A 42 12.56 -8.89 8.24
N PHE A 43 13.04 -8.35 7.11
CA PHE A 43 14.40 -7.79 6.98
C PHE A 43 14.46 -6.26 7.08
N ALA A 44 13.34 -5.57 7.33
CA ALA A 44 13.26 -4.12 7.40
C ALA A 44 13.90 -3.54 8.67
N LYS A 45 15.24 -3.58 8.75
CA LYS A 45 16.03 -3.10 9.90
C LYS A 45 16.65 -1.71 9.69
N SER A 46 16.48 -1.14 8.50
CA SER A 46 17.00 0.18 8.14
C SER A 46 15.90 1.02 7.50
N LEU A 47 16.02 2.34 7.64
CA LEU A 47 14.99 3.30 7.19
C LEU A 47 14.66 3.15 5.71
N ASN A 48 15.66 2.88 4.86
CA ASN A 48 15.45 2.71 3.43
C ASN A 48 14.57 1.50 3.07
N HIS A 49 14.67 0.40 3.84
CA HIS A 49 13.78 -0.76 3.65
C HIS A 49 12.39 -0.46 4.20
N MET A 50 12.33 0.15 5.39
CA MET A 50 11.07 0.50 6.06
C MET A 50 10.19 1.39 5.17
N TRP A 51 10.73 2.49 4.62
CA TRP A 51 9.99 3.38 3.73
C TRP A 51 9.50 2.69 2.45
N ALA A 52 10.30 1.79 1.87
CA ALA A 52 9.89 1.06 0.67
C ALA A 52 8.76 0.06 0.95
N ILE A 53 8.80 -0.58 2.12
CA ILE A 53 7.87 -1.62 2.54
C ILE A 53 6.54 -1.02 2.99
N GLU A 54 6.56 0.15 3.64
CA GLU A 54 5.36 0.92 4.01
C GLU A 54 4.48 1.27 2.80
N HIS A 55 5.05 1.38 1.59
CA HIS A 55 4.27 1.59 0.37
C HIS A 55 3.57 0.33 -0.16
N VAL A 56 3.94 -0.86 0.31
CA VAL A 56 3.49 -2.15 -0.24
C VAL A 56 2.71 -2.98 0.78
N TYR A 57 2.98 -2.81 2.07
CA TYR A 57 2.42 -3.62 3.15
C TYR A 57 1.71 -2.75 4.19
N ASN A 58 0.69 -3.33 4.82
CA ASN A 58 -0.06 -2.72 5.93
C ASN A 58 0.18 -3.47 7.24
N GLN A 59 0.02 -2.78 8.36
CA GLN A 59 0.17 -3.30 9.71
C GLN A 59 -1.21 -3.56 10.34
N LEU A 60 -1.25 -4.20 11.52
CA LEU A 60 -2.51 -4.36 12.24
C LEU A 60 -3.05 -3.01 12.71
N LEU A 61 -2.16 -2.16 13.20
CA LEU A 61 -2.41 -0.80 13.68
C LEU A 61 -1.31 0.11 13.15
N ASP A 62 -1.62 1.38 13.02
CA ASP A 62 -0.66 2.42 12.64
C ASP A 62 -0.55 3.48 13.75
N LEU A 63 0.33 4.46 13.58
CA LEU A 63 0.48 5.61 14.46
C LEU A 63 0.02 6.89 13.76
N ASP A 64 -0.78 7.70 14.45
CA ASP A 64 -1.12 9.04 13.98
C ASP A 64 0.03 10.04 14.17
N ASP A 65 -0.15 11.28 13.69
CA ASP A 65 0.80 12.39 13.85
C ASP A 65 1.12 12.70 15.33
N SER A 66 0.28 12.26 16.26
CA SER A 66 0.45 12.39 17.71
C SER A 66 1.06 11.14 18.35
N MET A 67 1.56 10.19 17.56
CA MET A 67 2.13 8.91 18.02
C MET A 67 1.13 8.04 18.79
N LYS A 68 -0.16 8.14 18.48
CA LYS A 68 -1.19 7.29 19.07
C LYS A 68 -1.56 6.17 18.12
N LEU A 69 -1.83 4.99 18.68
CA LEU A 69 -2.29 3.84 17.92
C LEU A 69 -3.65 4.13 17.27
N VAL A 70 -3.74 3.85 15.98
CA VAL A 70 -4.96 3.97 15.18
C VAL A 70 -5.23 2.68 14.38
N PRO A 71 -6.50 2.38 14.05
CA PRO A 71 -6.86 1.25 13.21
C PRO A 71 -6.20 1.29 11.82
N GLU A 72 -5.73 0.13 11.34
CA GLU A 72 -5.30 -0.07 9.95
C GLU A 72 -5.96 -1.34 9.39
N ILE A 73 -5.29 -2.51 9.39
CA ILE A 73 -5.94 -3.79 9.05
C ILE A 73 -6.95 -4.20 10.12
N ALA A 74 -6.62 -3.99 11.40
CA ALA A 74 -7.54 -4.21 12.50
C ALA A 74 -8.44 -2.98 12.67
N SER A 75 -9.76 -3.18 12.59
CA SER A 75 -10.76 -2.14 12.82
C SER A 75 -10.87 -1.74 14.30
N SER A 76 -10.62 -2.68 15.21
CA SER A 76 -10.55 -2.47 16.65
C SER A 76 -9.73 -3.56 17.31
N TRP A 77 -9.37 -3.35 18.58
CA TRP A 77 -8.69 -4.34 19.40
C TRP A 77 -9.09 -4.21 20.86
N GLU A 78 -8.94 -5.31 21.59
CA GLU A 78 -9.21 -5.41 23.02
C GLU A 78 -7.98 -5.96 23.75
N ILE A 79 -7.77 -5.44 24.96
CA ILE A 79 -6.71 -5.88 25.85
C ILE A 79 -7.38 -6.61 27.02
N LEU A 80 -7.16 -7.91 27.10
CA LEU A 80 -7.78 -8.83 28.05
C LEU A 80 -6.73 -9.41 29.00
N ASP A 81 -7.18 -10.14 30.01
CA ASP A 81 -6.31 -10.89 30.93
C ASP A 81 -5.17 -10.05 31.55
N GLN A 82 -5.49 -8.83 31.98
CA GLN A 82 -4.52 -7.88 32.53
C GLN A 82 -3.34 -7.56 31.58
N GLY A 83 -3.58 -7.59 30.27
CA GLY A 83 -2.57 -7.28 29.26
C GLY A 83 -1.81 -8.49 28.72
N LEU A 84 -2.24 -9.71 29.04
CA LEU A 84 -1.65 -10.94 28.51
C LEU A 84 -2.26 -11.38 27.17
N THR A 85 -3.49 -10.92 26.87
CA THR A 85 -4.22 -11.32 25.67
C THR A 85 -4.63 -10.08 24.88
N TYR A 86 -4.25 -10.03 23.60
CA TYR A 86 -4.65 -8.99 22.67
C TYR A 86 -5.54 -9.61 21.60
N GLN A 87 -6.79 -9.13 21.50
CA GLN A 87 -7.74 -9.59 20.51
C GLN A 87 -7.94 -8.51 19.45
N PHE A 88 -7.71 -8.85 18.18
CA PHE A 88 -7.86 -7.91 17.05
C PHE A 88 -9.07 -8.29 16.20
N HIS A 89 -9.89 -7.30 15.84
CA HIS A 89 -11.03 -7.45 14.94
C HIS A 89 -10.64 -6.93 13.56
N LEU A 90 -10.36 -7.85 12.63
CA LEU A 90 -9.90 -7.49 11.28
C LEU A 90 -11.03 -6.91 10.44
N ARG A 91 -10.66 -5.98 9.57
CA ARG A 91 -11.53 -5.49 8.50
C ARG A 91 -11.87 -6.61 7.52
N ASN A 92 -13.05 -6.51 6.90
CA ASN A 92 -13.58 -7.51 5.97
C ASN A 92 -13.65 -7.00 4.52
N ASP A 93 -13.01 -5.87 4.24
CA ASP A 93 -13.02 -5.17 2.95
C ASP A 93 -11.61 -4.97 2.37
N ILE A 94 -10.60 -5.63 2.93
CA ILE A 94 -9.21 -5.54 2.49
C ILE A 94 -8.87 -6.69 1.55
N TYR A 95 -8.31 -6.36 0.40
CA TYR A 95 -7.84 -7.29 -0.63
C TYR A 95 -6.35 -7.12 -0.85
N PHE A 96 -5.66 -8.21 -1.20
CA PHE A 96 -4.29 -8.12 -1.69
C PHE A 96 -4.23 -7.48 -3.07
N GLN A 97 -3.06 -6.91 -3.41
CA GLN A 97 -2.80 -6.26 -4.70
C GLN A 97 -3.02 -7.23 -5.86
N ASP A 98 -3.71 -6.74 -6.90
CA ASP A 98 -3.93 -7.47 -8.14
C ASP A 98 -2.63 -7.51 -8.97
N ASP A 99 -2.08 -8.71 -9.19
CA ASP A 99 -1.01 -8.91 -10.16
C ASP A 99 -1.12 -10.25 -10.87
N THR A 100 -0.93 -10.23 -12.18
CA THR A 100 -0.89 -11.40 -13.04
C THR A 100 0.08 -12.51 -12.61
N ILE A 101 1.08 -12.20 -11.77
CA ILE A 101 2.02 -13.16 -11.19
C ILE A 101 1.33 -14.01 -10.10
N PHE A 102 0.32 -13.49 -9.43
CA PHE A 102 -0.39 -14.15 -8.31
C PHE A 102 -1.58 -15.04 -8.75
N LYS A 103 -1.64 -15.44 -10.02
CA LYS A 103 -2.71 -16.30 -10.58
C LYS A 103 -2.88 -17.61 -9.79
N PRO A 104 -4.13 -18.06 -9.53
CA PRO A 104 -5.43 -17.50 -9.91
C PRO A 104 -6.07 -16.58 -8.86
N GLN A 105 -5.36 -16.23 -7.78
CA GLN A 105 -5.91 -15.57 -6.58
C GLN A 105 -5.52 -14.08 -6.48
N SER A 106 -5.35 -13.44 -7.63
CA SER A 106 -4.80 -12.09 -7.80
C SER A 106 -5.41 -11.06 -6.84
N THR A 107 -6.69 -11.19 -6.51
CA THR A 107 -7.43 -10.26 -5.65
C THR A 107 -8.20 -11.00 -4.55
N ARG A 108 -7.51 -11.82 -3.77
CA ARG A 108 -8.13 -12.48 -2.62
C ARG A 108 -8.29 -11.54 -1.43
N LEU A 109 -9.33 -11.79 -0.64
CA LEU A 109 -9.57 -11.09 0.63
C LEU A 109 -8.49 -11.46 1.67
N LEU A 110 -8.10 -10.47 2.47
CA LEU A 110 -7.28 -10.67 3.66
C LEU A 110 -8.09 -11.39 4.75
N THR A 111 -7.45 -12.34 5.43
CA THR A 111 -8.06 -13.11 6.52
C THR A 111 -7.12 -13.23 7.71
N ALA A 112 -7.65 -13.68 8.87
CA ALA A 112 -6.83 -13.96 10.04
C ALA A 112 -5.73 -15.01 9.81
N ARG A 113 -5.86 -15.86 8.77
CA ARG A 113 -4.81 -16.82 8.40
C ARG A 113 -3.56 -16.12 7.88
N ASP A 114 -3.72 -15.00 7.21
CA ASP A 114 -2.62 -14.22 6.64
C ASP A 114 -1.82 -13.53 7.74
N VAL A 115 -2.51 -12.93 8.70
CA VAL A 115 -1.89 -12.38 9.92
C VAL A 115 -1.13 -13.48 10.65
N LYS A 116 -1.76 -14.62 10.91
CA LYS A 116 -1.09 -15.77 11.54
C LYS A 116 0.15 -16.20 10.77
N TYR A 117 0.08 -16.29 9.44
CA TYR A 117 1.19 -16.69 8.58
C TYR A 117 2.39 -15.75 8.75
N SER A 118 2.16 -14.43 8.68
CA SER A 118 3.22 -13.42 8.87
C SER A 118 3.90 -13.52 10.24
N PHE A 119 3.13 -13.65 11.32
CA PHE A 119 3.69 -13.81 12.67
C PHE A 119 4.42 -15.15 12.84
N SER A 120 3.90 -16.23 12.27
CA SER A 120 4.53 -17.54 12.36
C SER A 120 5.91 -17.54 11.71
N GLY A 121 6.08 -16.82 10.59
CA GLY A 121 7.38 -16.62 9.96
C GLY A 121 8.42 -15.99 10.90
N LEU A 122 8.02 -14.99 11.70
CA LEU A 122 8.90 -14.34 12.67
C LEU A 122 9.24 -15.23 13.88
N MET A 123 8.34 -16.13 14.25
CA MET A 123 8.50 -17.02 15.41
C MET A 123 9.36 -18.26 15.10
N ASP A 124 9.39 -18.70 13.84
CA ASP A 124 10.16 -19.88 13.45
C ASP A 124 11.67 -19.58 13.47
N LYS A 125 12.40 -20.31 14.34
CA LYS A 125 13.86 -20.20 14.52
C LYS A 125 14.68 -20.48 13.23
N ILE A 126 14.03 -21.01 12.19
CA ILE A 126 14.60 -21.38 10.88
C ILE A 126 14.17 -20.38 9.79
N TRP A 127 13.77 -19.16 10.14
CA TRP A 127 13.59 -18.12 9.13
C TRP A 127 14.96 -17.58 8.67
N GLN A 128 15.70 -18.42 7.95
CA GLN A 128 16.72 -17.97 7.01
C GLN A 128 16.04 -17.78 5.66
N PRO A 129 16.39 -16.73 4.88
CA PRO A 129 15.92 -16.63 3.52
C PRO A 129 16.37 -17.91 2.83
N ARG A 130 15.45 -18.67 2.22
CA ARG A 130 15.84 -19.74 1.28
C ARG A 130 16.49 -19.08 0.08
N SER A 131 17.74 -18.64 0.22
CA SER A 131 18.61 -18.45 -0.92
C SER A 131 18.87 -19.85 -1.48
N LEU A 132 18.41 -20.08 -2.72
CA LEU A 132 18.83 -21.15 -3.64
C LEU A 132 18.13 -22.52 -3.59
N SER A 133 16.79 -22.61 -3.66
CA SER A 133 16.16 -23.90 -4.09
C SER A 133 14.76 -23.89 -4.71
N LEU A 134 14.17 -22.75 -5.13
CA LEU A 134 12.83 -22.74 -5.75
C LEU A 134 12.80 -22.37 -7.24
N LEU A 135 13.89 -22.61 -7.97
CA LEU A 135 13.83 -22.91 -9.41
C LEU A 135 13.86 -24.44 -9.61
N SER A 136 12.85 -25.14 -9.11
CA SER A 136 12.37 -26.43 -9.64
C SER A 136 11.31 -27.03 -8.72
N SER A 137 10.03 -26.80 -9.02
CA SER A 137 8.98 -27.83 -9.13
C SER A 137 7.66 -27.17 -9.51
#